data_AF-A0A940A9Z0-F1
#
_entry.id   AF-A0A940A9Z0-F1
#
_cell.length_a   1.000
_cell.length_b   1.000
_cell.length_c   1.000
_cell.angle_alpha   90.00
_cell.angle_beta   90.00
_cell.angle_gamma   90.00
#
_symmetry.space_group_name_H-M   'P 1'
#
loop_
_entity.id
_entity.type
_entity.pdbx_description
1 polymer ?
#
loop_
_entity_poly.entity_id
_entity_poly.type
_entity_poly.pdbx_seq_one_letter_code
_entity_poly.pdbx_strand_id
1 'polypeptide(L)'
;MKRISLAIALCAVCTLSFSQAKVAVDTISRGNLSVVIFDDKTWQYIEIQPDLKSATIDTTDIKSENWVTTSVYAQNPDYARTKETSVINFGDAASSFPAKGKLVSGFGMRSGKMHTGIDIALNSGDAVVAAFDGIVRFAGWSGSKYGNAVVVRHYNGLETVYAHLDDVKCKVNDKVNAGETVGVGGKTSNHLHFETRLKDNAFDPELIFNVQTGVLVAERIPLYASNFDYMKFVDNSQYHVVKSGDTLSAIARKYHVTVKQICDLNGIKETSILSVGKRLKLRP
;
A
#
# COMPACT_ATOMS: atom_id res chain seq x y z
N MET A 1 -26.29 64.64 -2.94
CA MET A 1 -25.14 63.72 -3.07
C MET A 1 -25.08 62.79 -1.86
N LYS A 2 -25.53 61.54 -2.00
CA LYS A 2 -25.25 60.45 -1.05
C LYS A 2 -24.88 59.23 -1.89
N ARG A 3 -23.63 58.78 -1.81
CA ARG A 3 -23.13 57.58 -2.48
C ARG A 3 -23.57 56.37 -1.66
N ILE A 4 -24.38 55.48 -2.25
CA ILE A 4 -24.66 54.17 -1.70
C ILE A 4 -23.56 53.25 -2.21
N SER A 5 -22.70 52.77 -1.32
CA SER A 5 -21.67 51.78 -1.63
C SER A 5 -22.30 50.40 -1.46
N LEU A 6 -22.50 49.68 -2.57
CA LEU A 6 -22.94 48.29 -2.56
C LEU A 6 -21.71 47.40 -2.38
N ALA A 7 -21.51 46.89 -1.17
CA ALA A 7 -20.48 45.88 -0.90
C ALA A 7 -20.97 44.54 -1.45
N ILE A 8 -20.46 44.14 -2.61
CA ILE A 8 -20.62 42.77 -3.13
C ILE A 8 -19.69 41.89 -2.30
N ALA A 9 -20.26 41.15 -1.35
CA ALA A 9 -19.57 40.06 -0.69
C ALA A 9 -19.35 38.95 -1.73
N LEU A 10 -18.15 38.94 -2.32
CA LEU A 10 -17.69 37.82 -3.13
C LEU A 10 -17.47 36.64 -2.18
N CYS A 11 -18.51 35.83 -2.01
CA CYS A 11 -18.40 34.55 -1.33
C CYS A 11 -17.46 33.70 -2.19
N ALA A 12 -16.19 33.62 -1.79
CA ALA A 12 -15.25 32.68 -2.34
C ALA A 12 -15.78 31.28 -2.02
N VAL A 13 -16.58 30.74 -2.94
CA VAL A 13 -16.84 29.30 -3.00
C VAL A 13 -15.48 28.69 -3.28
N CYS A 14 -14.80 28.33 -2.21
CA CYS A 14 -13.62 27.48 -2.26
C CYS A 14 -14.14 26.12 -2.73
N THR A 15 -14.31 25.98 -4.04
CA THR A 15 -14.40 24.66 -4.65
C THR A 15 -13.04 24.04 -4.39
N LEU A 16 -12.97 23.20 -3.36
CA LEU A 16 -11.93 22.19 -3.23
C LEU A 16 -12.01 21.34 -4.49
N SER A 17 -11.31 21.76 -5.54
CA SER A 17 -10.97 20.92 -6.66
C SER A 17 -10.10 19.83 -6.06
N PHE A 18 -10.70 18.70 -5.73
CA PHE A 18 -9.95 17.47 -5.56
C PHE A 18 -9.24 17.25 -6.90
N SER A 19 -7.96 17.60 -6.98
CA SER A 19 -7.12 17.11 -8.06
C SER A 19 -7.20 15.60 -7.96
N GLN A 20 -7.88 14.98 -8.92
CA GLN A 20 -7.79 13.55 -9.09
C GLN A 20 -6.29 13.22 -9.19
N ALA A 21 -5.84 12.20 -8.46
CA ALA A 21 -4.46 11.77 -8.55
C ALA A 21 -4.21 11.39 -10.02
N LYS A 22 -3.26 12.07 -10.66
CA LYS A 22 -2.91 11.81 -12.05
C LYS A 22 -2.36 10.40 -12.17
N VAL A 23 -2.87 9.61 -13.12
CA VAL A 23 -2.42 8.24 -13.32
C VAL A 23 -1.29 8.28 -14.35
N ALA A 24 -0.12 7.75 -13.98
CA ALA A 24 0.99 7.62 -14.93
C ALA A 24 0.61 6.60 -16.00
N VAL A 25 0.77 6.96 -17.27
CA VAL A 25 0.44 6.12 -18.42
C VAL A 25 1.68 5.64 -19.16
N ASP A 26 2.75 6.46 -19.15
CA ASP A 26 4.01 6.12 -19.79
C ASP A 26 5.16 6.92 -19.15
N THR A 27 6.41 6.51 -19.37
CA THR A 27 7.59 7.27 -18.98
C THR A 27 8.74 7.13 -19.97
N ILE A 28 9.28 8.27 -20.40
CA ILE A 28 10.47 8.34 -21.25
C ILE A 28 11.67 8.67 -20.37
N SER A 29 12.67 7.79 -20.29
CA SER A 29 13.85 7.97 -19.43
C SER A 29 15.15 8.17 -20.23
N ARG A 30 16.00 9.11 -19.79
CA ARG A 30 17.36 9.31 -20.31
C ARG A 30 18.30 9.72 -19.18
N GLY A 31 19.14 8.78 -18.73
CA GLY A 31 20.03 9.00 -17.59
C GLY A 31 19.23 9.25 -16.31
N ASN A 32 19.48 10.37 -15.64
CA ASN A 32 18.80 10.76 -14.40
C ASN A 32 17.47 11.50 -14.63
N LEU A 33 17.11 11.78 -15.88
CA LEU A 33 15.89 12.50 -16.21
C LEU A 33 14.86 11.52 -16.77
N SER A 34 13.68 11.48 -16.14
CA SER A 34 12.50 10.79 -16.65
C SER A 34 11.39 11.80 -16.93
N VAL A 35 10.66 11.61 -18.02
CA VAL A 35 9.44 12.36 -18.33
C VAL A 35 8.28 11.40 -18.14
N VAL A 36 7.46 11.61 -17.12
CA VAL A 36 6.24 10.83 -16.89
C VAL A 36 5.09 11.49 -17.62
N ILE A 37 4.37 10.70 -18.41
CA ILE A 37 3.17 11.11 -19.14
C ILE A 37 1.96 10.60 -18.36
N PHE A 38 1.00 11.48 -18.10
CA PHE A 38 -0.21 11.17 -17.35
C PHE A 38 -1.43 11.00 -18.27
N ASP A 39 -2.47 10.35 -17.75
CA ASP A 39 -3.74 10.08 -18.41
C ASP A 39 -4.51 11.35 -18.83
N ASP A 40 -4.31 12.45 -18.10
CA ASP A 40 -4.84 13.78 -18.41
C ASP A 40 -4.07 14.52 -19.54
N LYS A 41 -3.15 13.83 -20.23
CA LYS A 41 -2.26 14.37 -21.28
C LYS A 41 -1.26 15.41 -20.78
N THR A 42 -1.06 15.54 -19.48
CA THR A 42 0.03 16.33 -18.92
C THR A 42 1.29 15.48 -18.78
N TRP A 43 2.44 16.14 -18.61
CA TRP A 43 3.70 15.48 -18.33
C TRP A 43 4.45 16.17 -17.20
N GLN A 44 5.33 15.43 -16.54
CA GLN A 44 6.22 15.96 -15.52
C GLN A 44 7.64 15.42 -15.70
N TYR A 45 8.62 16.30 -15.54
CA TYR A 45 10.01 15.91 -15.40
C TYR A 45 10.26 15.40 -13.99
N ILE A 46 10.85 14.23 -13.89
CA ILE A 46 11.50 13.71 -12.70
C ILE A 46 12.98 13.75 -12.98
N GLU A 47 13.65 14.74 -12.40
CA GLU A 47 15.09 14.70 -12.30
C GLU A 47 15.45 13.99 -11.00
N ILE A 48 16.00 12.80 -11.14
CA ILE A 48 16.50 12.03 -10.01
C ILE A 48 17.86 12.61 -9.71
N GLN A 49 17.90 13.54 -8.76
CA GLN A 49 19.16 14.14 -8.38
C GLN A 49 20.14 13.03 -7.96
N PRO A 50 21.42 13.09 -8.35
CA PRO A 50 22.40 12.06 -8.01
C PRO A 50 22.58 11.87 -6.50
N ASP A 51 22.20 12.88 -5.70
CA ASP A 51 22.21 12.94 -4.23
C ASP A 51 20.82 12.82 -3.58
N LEU A 52 19.74 12.80 -4.38
CA LEU A 52 18.51 12.09 -4.00
C LEU A 52 19.00 10.66 -3.83
N LYS A 53 19.47 10.34 -2.61
CA LYS A 53 19.76 8.98 -2.17
C LYS A 53 18.65 8.21 -2.78
N SER A 54 18.96 7.42 -3.80
CA SER A 54 17.94 6.66 -4.45
C SER A 54 17.18 6.04 -3.30
N ALA A 55 15.87 6.13 -3.30
CA ALA A 55 15.12 5.15 -2.54
C ALA A 55 15.36 3.75 -3.15
N THR A 56 16.59 3.41 -3.61
CA THR A 56 17.26 2.17 -3.25
C THR A 56 17.11 2.06 -1.74
N ILE A 57 15.94 1.60 -1.34
CA ILE A 57 15.75 0.80 -0.15
C ILE A 57 16.94 -0.14 -0.18
N ASP A 58 17.82 0.02 0.81
CA ASP A 58 19.11 -0.65 0.85
C ASP A 58 18.89 -2.14 0.59
N THR A 59 19.22 -2.58 -0.63
CA THR A 59 18.85 -3.91 -1.14
C THR A 59 19.72 -4.99 -0.52
N THR A 60 20.78 -4.57 0.18
CA THR A 60 21.78 -5.41 0.83
C THR A 60 21.19 -6.32 1.88
N ASP A 61 20.04 -5.98 2.46
CA ASP A 61 19.26 -6.93 3.25
C ASP A 61 17.75 -6.63 3.17
N ILE A 62 17.09 -7.27 2.20
CA ILE A 62 15.62 -7.26 2.02
C ILE A 62 14.83 -7.63 3.30
N LYS A 63 15.48 -8.27 4.28
CA LYS A 63 14.91 -8.66 5.58
C LYS A 63 15.33 -7.75 6.76
N SER A 64 16.22 -6.78 6.56
CA SER A 64 16.78 -6.00 7.68
C SER A 64 15.78 -5.06 8.35
N GLU A 65 14.82 -4.49 7.59
CA GLU A 65 13.85 -3.54 8.11
C GLU A 65 12.45 -4.16 8.24
N ASN A 66 11.93 -4.28 9.47
CA ASN A 66 10.54 -4.67 9.75
C ASN A 66 10.10 -5.96 9.01
N TRP A 67 10.92 -7.01 9.04
CA TRP A 67 10.60 -8.32 8.45
C TRP A 67 9.66 -9.13 9.34
N VAL A 68 8.40 -8.69 9.42
CA VAL A 68 7.35 -9.41 10.16
C VAL A 68 6.72 -10.46 9.26
N THR A 69 6.76 -11.71 9.69
CA THR A 69 6.30 -12.86 8.88
C THR A 69 4.94 -13.41 9.30
N THR A 70 4.31 -12.83 10.32
CA THR A 70 3.07 -13.34 10.93
C THR A 70 1.82 -12.57 10.52
N SER A 71 1.94 -11.49 9.73
CA SER A 71 0.77 -10.74 9.27
C SER A 71 1.02 -10.04 7.93
N VAL A 72 -0.05 -9.68 7.21
CA VAL A 72 0.02 -8.89 5.97
C VAL A 72 0.66 -7.52 6.16
N TYR A 73 0.71 -6.97 7.38
CA TYR A 73 1.40 -5.70 7.65
C TYR A 73 2.74 -5.96 8.34
N ALA A 74 3.77 -5.19 7.97
CA ALA A 74 5.08 -5.20 8.61
C ALA A 74 5.10 -4.46 9.97
N GLN A 75 3.99 -3.81 10.33
CA GLN A 75 3.69 -3.21 11.64
C GLN A 75 4.69 -2.16 12.11
N ASN A 76 4.90 -1.19 11.24
CA ASN A 76 5.10 0.19 11.65
C ASN A 76 4.85 1.02 10.39
N PRO A 77 3.58 1.30 10.02
CA PRO A 77 3.32 2.24 8.94
C PRO A 77 4.00 3.54 9.31
N ASP A 78 5.15 3.79 8.70
CA ASP A 78 5.86 5.03 8.87
C ASP A 78 5.07 6.08 8.08
N TYR A 79 3.97 6.54 8.69
CA TYR A 79 3.08 7.58 8.16
C TYR A 79 3.84 8.89 7.91
N ALA A 80 5.06 9.03 8.44
CA ALA A 80 5.88 10.21 8.22
C ALA A 80 6.63 10.16 6.87
N ARG A 81 6.98 8.97 6.35
CA ARG A 81 7.75 8.84 5.09
C ARG A 81 6.92 8.92 3.82
N THR A 82 5.60 8.81 3.88
CA THR A 82 4.71 9.12 2.74
C THR A 82 4.62 10.62 2.45
N LYS A 83 5.33 11.48 3.19
CA LYS A 83 5.37 12.92 2.97
C LYS A 83 6.42 13.36 1.94
N GLU A 84 7.32 12.46 1.54
CA GLU A 84 8.39 12.74 0.58
C GLU A 84 8.20 11.92 -0.70
N THR A 85 8.56 12.50 -1.85
CA THR A 85 8.53 11.79 -3.13
C THR A 85 9.57 10.67 -3.10
N SER A 86 9.12 9.43 -3.34
CA SER A 86 9.97 8.26 -3.50
C SER A 86 10.00 7.83 -4.97
N VAL A 87 11.02 7.07 -5.39
CA VAL A 87 11.06 6.47 -6.73
C VAL A 87 11.26 4.97 -6.58
N ILE A 88 10.35 4.19 -7.17
CA ILE A 88 10.54 2.75 -7.33
C ILE A 88 11.26 2.54 -8.65
N ASN A 89 12.44 1.90 -8.58
CA ASN A 89 13.22 1.54 -9.75
C ASN A 89 13.03 0.05 -10.05
N PHE A 90 12.45 -0.27 -11.20
CA PHE A 90 12.34 -1.62 -11.73
C PHE A 90 13.53 -1.97 -12.62
N GLY A 91 14.09 -1.01 -13.39
CA GLY A 91 15.18 -1.29 -14.33
C GLY A 91 14.86 -2.49 -15.22
N ASP A 92 15.79 -3.44 -15.32
CA ASP A 92 15.63 -4.69 -16.08
C ASP A 92 14.91 -5.82 -15.29
N ALA A 93 14.26 -5.50 -14.17
CA ALA A 93 13.60 -6.52 -13.36
C ALA A 93 12.49 -7.22 -14.14
N ALA A 94 12.47 -8.56 -14.07
CA ALA A 94 11.37 -9.34 -14.62
C ALA A 94 10.06 -8.95 -13.94
N SER A 95 8.99 -8.85 -14.72
CA SER A 95 7.65 -8.50 -14.24
C SER A 95 6.58 -9.39 -14.83
N SER A 96 5.55 -9.71 -14.05
CA SER A 96 4.34 -10.39 -14.51
C SER A 96 3.12 -9.74 -13.90
N PHE A 97 2.05 -9.56 -14.68
CA PHE A 97 0.76 -9.24 -14.09
C PHE A 97 0.28 -10.44 -13.24
N PRO A 98 -0.32 -10.22 -12.06
CA PRO A 98 -0.45 -11.26 -11.04
C PRO A 98 -1.58 -12.27 -11.32
N ALA A 99 -2.49 -11.96 -12.24
CA ALA A 99 -3.57 -12.83 -12.69
C ALA A 99 -3.97 -12.51 -14.13
N LYS A 100 -4.55 -13.46 -14.85
CA LYS A 100 -4.96 -13.29 -16.27
C LYS A 100 -6.31 -12.61 -16.46
N GLY A 101 -7.09 -12.45 -15.39
CA GLY A 101 -8.44 -11.90 -15.47
C GLY A 101 -8.47 -10.39 -15.72
N LYS A 102 -9.67 -9.88 -15.98
CA LYS A 102 -9.91 -8.45 -16.18
C LYS A 102 -10.00 -7.73 -14.84
N LEU A 103 -9.70 -6.42 -14.84
CA LEU A 103 -10.01 -5.54 -13.73
C LEU A 103 -11.52 -5.60 -13.45
N VAL A 104 -11.87 -5.96 -12.21
CA VAL A 104 -13.24 -5.94 -11.69
C VAL A 104 -13.47 -4.61 -11.00
N SER A 105 -12.49 -4.14 -10.22
CA SER A 105 -12.66 -2.91 -9.45
C SER A 105 -11.32 -2.28 -9.02
N GLY A 106 -11.18 -0.95 -9.17
CA GLY A 106 -9.92 -0.22 -8.99
C GLY A 106 -9.60 0.28 -7.57
N PHE A 107 -8.40 0.82 -7.36
CA PHE A 107 -7.99 1.42 -6.08
C PHE A 107 -8.81 2.69 -5.76
N GLY A 108 -9.11 2.93 -4.48
CA GLY A 108 -9.77 4.17 -4.05
C GLY A 108 -10.99 4.01 -3.14
N MET A 109 -11.64 5.13 -2.85
CA MET A 109 -12.79 5.17 -1.93
C MET A 109 -14.06 4.58 -2.55
N ARG A 110 -14.71 3.67 -1.82
CA ARG A 110 -15.99 3.03 -2.19
C ARG A 110 -16.94 3.06 -1.00
N SER A 111 -18.09 3.74 -1.13
CA SER A 111 -19.12 3.80 -0.08
C SER A 111 -18.56 4.14 1.31
N GLY A 112 -17.61 5.08 1.38
CA GLY A 112 -16.97 5.50 2.64
C GLY A 112 -15.88 4.56 3.18
N LYS A 113 -15.50 3.50 2.46
CA LYS A 113 -14.37 2.61 2.79
C LYS A 113 -13.31 2.63 1.71
N MET A 114 -12.04 2.61 2.11
CA MET A 114 -10.94 2.56 1.15
C MET A 114 -10.71 1.16 0.64
N HIS A 115 -10.64 1.04 -0.68
CA HIS A 115 -10.13 -0.14 -1.34
C HIS A 115 -8.63 0.01 -1.60
N THR A 116 -7.81 -0.75 -0.86
CA THR A 116 -6.35 -0.59 -0.81
C THR A 116 -5.58 -1.31 -1.91
N GLY A 117 -6.27 -1.76 -2.96
CA GLY A 117 -5.69 -2.47 -4.10
C GLY A 117 -6.59 -2.44 -5.32
N ILE A 118 -6.40 -3.39 -6.22
CA ILE A 118 -7.31 -3.68 -7.34
C ILE A 118 -7.87 -5.10 -7.20
N ASP A 119 -9.09 -5.29 -7.68
CA ASP A 119 -9.73 -6.59 -7.76
C ASP A 119 -9.64 -7.10 -9.20
N ILE A 120 -9.00 -8.24 -9.40
CA ILE A 120 -8.80 -8.86 -10.72
C ILE A 120 -9.63 -10.15 -10.77
N ALA A 121 -10.44 -10.33 -11.81
CA ALA A 121 -11.31 -11.49 -11.96
C ALA A 121 -10.49 -12.79 -11.88
N LEU A 122 -11.01 -13.79 -11.18
CA LEU A 122 -10.31 -15.04 -10.93
C LEU A 122 -11.30 -16.19 -10.90
N ASN A 123 -11.02 -17.25 -11.66
CA ASN A 123 -11.78 -18.50 -11.56
C ASN A 123 -11.14 -19.45 -10.55
N SER A 124 -11.92 -20.43 -10.12
CA SER A 124 -11.40 -21.50 -9.27
C SER A 124 -10.27 -22.25 -9.98
N GLY A 125 -9.12 -22.35 -9.32
CA GLY A 125 -7.91 -23.00 -9.84
C GLY A 125 -7.01 -22.10 -10.70
N ASP A 126 -7.41 -20.87 -11.02
CA ASP A 126 -6.54 -19.96 -11.76
C ASP A 126 -5.28 -19.66 -10.94
N ALA A 127 -4.12 -19.75 -11.59
CA ALA A 127 -2.85 -19.43 -10.94
C ALA A 127 -2.74 -17.94 -10.63
N VAL A 128 -2.31 -17.63 -9.41
CA VAL A 128 -1.89 -16.29 -9.00
C VAL A 128 -0.37 -16.30 -8.87
N VAL A 129 0.28 -15.37 -9.54
CA VAL A 129 1.74 -15.36 -9.71
C VAL A 129 2.40 -14.15 -9.06
N ALA A 130 3.66 -14.31 -8.64
CA ALA A 130 4.48 -13.21 -8.15
C ALA A 130 4.68 -12.16 -9.25
N ALA A 131 4.55 -10.89 -8.90
CA ALA A 131 4.56 -9.78 -9.84
C ALA A 131 5.99 -9.40 -10.24
N PHE A 132 6.92 -9.58 -9.30
CA PHE A 132 8.36 -9.37 -9.48
C PHE A 132 9.12 -10.40 -8.67
N ASP A 133 10.42 -10.53 -8.94
CA ASP A 133 11.33 -11.30 -8.11
C ASP A 133 11.35 -10.78 -6.68
N GLY A 134 11.43 -11.68 -5.70
CA GLY A 134 11.44 -11.28 -4.30
C GLY A 134 11.52 -12.43 -3.33
N ILE A 135 11.20 -12.11 -2.07
CA ILE A 135 11.12 -13.07 -0.98
C ILE A 135 9.74 -12.97 -0.34
N VAL A 136 9.10 -14.12 -0.13
CA VAL A 136 7.83 -14.24 0.56
C VAL A 136 8.00 -13.80 2.01
N ARG A 137 7.39 -12.67 2.38
CA ARG A 137 7.38 -12.18 3.76
C ARG A 137 6.29 -12.85 4.58
N PHE A 138 5.09 -13.00 4.03
CA PHE A 138 3.93 -13.59 4.70
C PHE A 138 3.23 -14.58 3.77
N ALA A 139 2.76 -15.70 4.31
CA ALA A 139 2.00 -16.71 3.58
C ALA A 139 1.05 -17.43 4.54
N GLY A 140 -0.26 -17.22 4.39
CA GLY A 140 -1.27 -17.89 5.21
C GLY A 140 -2.54 -17.07 5.44
N TRP A 141 -3.35 -17.51 6.41
CA TRP A 141 -4.61 -16.84 6.76
C TRP A 141 -4.37 -15.51 7.48
N SER A 142 -4.99 -14.44 6.98
CA SER A 142 -4.90 -13.06 7.50
C SER A 142 -6.28 -12.44 7.76
N GLY A 143 -7.14 -13.20 8.45
CA GLY A 143 -8.44 -12.71 8.93
C GLY A 143 -9.44 -12.41 7.79
N SER A 144 -10.61 -11.90 8.16
CA SER A 144 -11.71 -11.71 7.19
C SER A 144 -11.43 -10.68 6.10
N LYS A 145 -10.52 -9.73 6.33
CA LYS A 145 -10.17 -8.72 5.31
C LYS A 145 -9.43 -9.35 4.13
N TYR A 146 -8.48 -10.25 4.37
CA TYR A 146 -7.60 -10.78 3.31
C TYR A 146 -7.82 -12.26 3.02
N GLY A 147 -8.40 -13.03 3.95
CA GLY A 147 -8.49 -14.49 3.83
C GLY A 147 -7.10 -15.11 3.78
N ASN A 148 -6.90 -16.15 2.97
CA ASN A 148 -5.56 -16.61 2.64
C ASN A 148 -4.86 -15.56 1.78
N ALA A 149 -3.66 -15.18 2.20
CA ALA A 149 -2.89 -14.18 1.51
C ALA A 149 -1.39 -14.51 1.49
N VAL A 150 -0.72 -13.95 0.49
CA VAL A 150 0.73 -13.94 0.35
C VAL A 150 1.19 -12.50 0.27
N VAL A 151 2.30 -12.17 0.93
CA VAL A 151 3.02 -10.92 0.73
C VAL A 151 4.42 -11.24 0.27
N VAL A 152 4.81 -10.67 -0.86
CA VAL A 152 6.18 -10.73 -1.39
C VAL A 152 6.81 -9.36 -1.23
N ARG A 153 8.01 -9.31 -0.66
CA ARG A 153 8.85 -8.11 -0.68
C ARG A 153 9.86 -8.27 -1.81
N HIS A 154 10.02 -7.22 -2.59
CA HIS A 154 10.90 -7.16 -3.74
C HIS A 154 12.19 -6.41 -3.42
N TYR A 155 13.20 -6.60 -4.27
CA TYR A 155 14.52 -6.04 -4.04
C TYR A 155 14.57 -4.52 -4.17
N ASN A 156 13.58 -3.88 -4.78
CA ASN A 156 13.44 -2.43 -4.79
C ASN A 156 12.59 -1.89 -3.61
N GLY A 157 12.25 -2.77 -2.66
CA GLY A 157 11.50 -2.49 -1.44
C GLY A 157 10.00 -2.23 -1.62
N LEU A 158 9.47 -2.46 -2.83
CA LEU A 158 8.05 -2.69 -3.05
C LEU A 158 7.61 -3.96 -2.30
N GLU A 159 6.43 -3.92 -1.70
CA GLU A 159 5.69 -5.12 -1.32
C GLU A 159 4.45 -5.27 -2.19
N THR A 160 4.15 -6.50 -2.58
CA THR A 160 2.88 -6.86 -3.23
C THR A 160 2.10 -7.83 -2.36
N VAL A 161 0.79 -7.60 -2.24
CA VAL A 161 -0.13 -8.46 -1.50
C VAL A 161 -1.05 -9.19 -2.47
N TYR A 162 -1.18 -10.50 -2.30
CA TYR A 162 -2.07 -11.37 -3.06
C TYR A 162 -3.07 -11.97 -2.07
N ALA A 163 -4.33 -11.55 -2.13
CA ALA A 163 -5.33 -11.92 -1.15
C ALA A 163 -6.57 -12.54 -1.78
N HIS A 164 -7.43 -13.10 -0.93
CA HIS A 164 -8.59 -13.90 -1.31
C HIS A 164 -8.22 -15.16 -2.10
N LEU A 165 -7.02 -15.68 -1.83
CA LEU A 165 -6.58 -16.96 -2.35
C LEU A 165 -7.41 -18.08 -1.71
N ASP A 166 -7.59 -19.18 -2.43
CA ASP A 166 -8.18 -20.39 -1.87
C ASP A 166 -7.10 -21.26 -1.26
N ASP A 167 -5.97 -21.38 -1.95
CA ASP A 167 -4.80 -22.10 -1.45
C ASP A 167 -3.49 -21.33 -1.71
N VAL A 168 -2.57 -21.45 -0.76
CA VAL A 168 -1.26 -20.79 -0.77
C VAL A 168 -0.21 -21.80 -1.23
N LYS A 169 0.58 -21.43 -2.24
CA LYS A 169 1.54 -22.34 -2.90
C LYS A 169 3.00 -22.09 -2.56
N CYS A 170 3.26 -21.14 -1.66
CA CYS A 170 4.61 -20.79 -1.20
C CYS A 170 4.65 -20.70 0.33
N LYS A 171 5.85 -20.60 0.89
CA LYS A 171 6.11 -20.47 2.32
C LYS A 171 6.86 -19.18 2.60
N VAL A 172 6.72 -18.71 3.83
CA VAL A 172 7.54 -17.61 4.36
C VAL A 172 9.01 -17.91 4.12
N ASN A 173 9.75 -16.90 3.66
CA ASN A 173 11.15 -16.91 3.27
C ASN A 173 11.49 -17.60 1.94
N ASP A 174 10.53 -18.17 1.22
CA ASP A 174 10.78 -18.67 -0.13
C ASP A 174 11.21 -17.50 -1.03
N LYS A 175 12.23 -17.75 -1.86
CA LYS A 175 12.56 -16.87 -2.98
C LYS A 175 11.62 -17.21 -4.12
N VAL A 176 11.00 -16.20 -4.72
CA VAL A 176 10.09 -16.37 -5.84
C VAL A 176 10.55 -15.49 -7.00
N ASN A 177 10.44 -16.01 -8.22
CA ASN A 177 10.67 -15.24 -9.43
C ASN A 177 9.37 -14.64 -9.95
N ALA A 178 9.45 -13.55 -10.72
CA ALA A 178 8.30 -13.00 -11.43
C ALA A 178 7.65 -14.09 -12.30
N GLY A 179 6.32 -14.20 -12.21
CA GLY A 179 5.55 -15.24 -12.90
C GLY A 179 5.48 -16.60 -12.18
N GLU A 180 6.21 -16.78 -11.08
CA GLU A 180 6.11 -17.99 -10.26
C GLU A 180 4.77 -18.03 -9.49
N THR A 181 4.12 -19.20 -9.43
CA THR A 181 2.83 -19.34 -8.74
C THR A 181 2.99 -19.25 -7.24
N VAL A 182 2.33 -18.27 -6.62
CA VAL A 182 2.33 -18.06 -5.16
C VAL A 182 1.04 -18.52 -4.49
N GLY A 183 -0.03 -18.65 -5.27
CA GLY A 183 -1.35 -19.07 -4.80
C GLY A 183 -2.26 -19.45 -5.95
N VAL A 184 -3.48 -19.87 -5.63
CA VAL A 184 -4.52 -20.16 -6.63
C VAL A 184 -5.85 -19.55 -6.21
N GLY A 185 -6.65 -19.21 -7.21
CA GLY A 185 -8.04 -18.85 -7.03
C GLY A 185 -8.90 -20.02 -6.60
N GLY A 186 -10.05 -19.74 -6.02
CA GLY A 186 -10.99 -20.80 -5.66
C GLY A 186 -12.40 -20.33 -5.49
N LYS A 187 -13.20 -21.14 -4.79
CA LYS A 187 -14.66 -21.03 -4.82
C LYS A 187 -15.20 -19.90 -3.95
N THR A 188 -14.41 -19.44 -2.98
CA THR A 188 -14.84 -18.48 -1.96
C THR A 188 -14.76 -17.02 -2.42
N SER A 189 -13.90 -16.71 -3.39
CA SER A 189 -13.79 -15.40 -4.02
C SER A 189 -13.61 -15.55 -5.51
N ASN A 190 -14.36 -14.75 -6.28
CA ASN A 190 -14.27 -14.70 -7.74
C ASN A 190 -13.25 -13.64 -8.24
N HIS A 191 -12.43 -13.12 -7.34
CA HIS A 191 -11.38 -12.16 -7.67
C HIS A 191 -10.16 -12.33 -6.75
N LEU A 192 -9.00 -12.00 -7.30
CA LEU A 192 -7.78 -11.70 -6.58
C LEU A 192 -7.87 -10.25 -6.10
N HIS A 193 -7.66 -10.03 -4.80
CA HIS A 193 -7.37 -8.68 -4.30
C HIS A 193 -5.85 -8.48 -4.30
N PHE A 194 -5.38 -7.58 -5.17
CA PHE A 194 -3.96 -7.30 -5.39
C PHE A 194 -3.62 -5.88 -4.90
N GLU A 195 -2.65 -5.77 -4.00
CA GLU A 195 -2.16 -4.47 -3.51
C GLU A 195 -0.69 -4.28 -3.83
N THR A 196 -0.32 -3.03 -4.09
CA THR A 196 1.08 -2.56 -4.11
C THR A 196 1.31 -1.65 -2.92
N ARG A 197 2.42 -1.87 -2.19
CA ARG A 197 2.70 -1.18 -0.93
C ARG A 197 4.15 -0.73 -0.85
N LEU A 198 4.36 0.46 -0.31
CA LEU A 198 5.67 0.97 0.08
C LEU A 198 5.67 1.26 1.58
N LYS A 199 6.53 0.58 2.34
CA LYS A 199 6.64 0.74 3.81
C LYS A 199 5.27 0.67 4.51
N ASP A 200 4.54 -0.42 4.26
CA ASP A 200 3.18 -0.62 4.77
C ASP A 200 2.12 0.39 4.30
N ASN A 201 2.38 1.26 3.32
CA ASN A 201 1.36 2.15 2.76
C ASN A 201 0.98 1.68 1.36
N ALA A 202 -0.31 1.41 1.16
CA ALA A 202 -0.80 1.03 -0.16
C ALA A 202 -0.77 2.23 -1.10
N PHE A 203 -0.56 1.96 -2.37
CA PHE A 203 -0.76 2.93 -3.45
C PHE A 203 -1.38 2.18 -4.62
N ASP A 204 -1.90 2.93 -5.58
CA ASP A 204 -2.63 2.38 -6.71
C ASP A 204 -1.74 1.48 -7.59
N PRO A 205 -2.05 0.17 -7.73
CA PRO A 205 -1.35 -0.72 -8.65
C PRO A 205 -1.36 -0.27 -10.12
N GLU A 206 -2.34 0.55 -10.53
CA GLU A 206 -2.39 1.13 -11.88
C GLU A 206 -1.26 2.14 -12.14
N LEU A 207 -0.55 2.60 -11.11
CA LEU A 207 0.70 3.36 -11.27
C LEU A 207 1.87 2.48 -11.73
N ILE A 208 1.82 1.16 -11.49
CA ILE A 208 2.87 0.22 -11.87
C ILE A 208 2.50 -0.54 -13.14
N PHE A 209 1.25 -0.99 -13.26
CA PHE A 209 0.80 -1.83 -14.36
C PHE A 209 -0.31 -1.16 -15.17
N ASN A 210 -0.20 -1.26 -16.49
CA ASN A 210 -1.37 -1.12 -17.35
C ASN A 210 -2.23 -2.37 -17.19
N VAL A 211 -3.32 -2.26 -16.44
CA VAL A 211 -4.20 -3.40 -16.08
C VAL A 211 -4.95 -4.03 -17.26
N GLN A 212 -4.92 -3.40 -18.45
CA GLN A 212 -5.49 -4.00 -19.66
C GLN A 212 -4.48 -4.90 -20.38
N THR A 213 -3.21 -4.50 -20.41
CA THR A 213 -2.14 -5.24 -21.10
C THR A 213 -1.32 -6.13 -20.17
N GLY A 214 -1.34 -5.86 -18.87
CA GLY A 214 -0.52 -6.51 -17.85
C GLY A 214 0.96 -6.10 -17.89
N VAL A 215 1.31 -5.08 -18.68
CA VAL A 215 2.68 -4.60 -18.86
C VAL A 215 2.97 -3.46 -17.88
N LEU A 216 4.23 -3.32 -17.48
CA LEU A 216 4.69 -2.17 -16.70
C LEU A 216 4.41 -0.87 -17.44
N VAL A 217 3.98 0.14 -16.67
CA VAL A 217 3.83 1.52 -17.16
C VAL A 217 5.20 2.15 -17.44
N ALA A 218 6.20 1.85 -16.60
CA ALA A 218 7.52 2.44 -16.69
C ALA A 218 8.57 1.65 -15.86
N GLU A 219 9.84 1.77 -16.25
CA GLU A 219 10.97 1.24 -15.47
C GLU A 219 11.23 2.00 -14.16
N ARG A 220 10.78 3.26 -14.08
CA ARG A 220 10.99 4.14 -12.92
C ARG A 220 9.70 4.87 -12.60
N ILE A 221 9.19 4.67 -11.40
CA ILE A 221 7.87 5.15 -11.01
C ILE A 221 8.00 6.09 -9.83
N PRO A 222 7.67 7.39 -9.99
CA PRO A 222 7.56 8.29 -8.86
C PRO A 222 6.36 7.90 -8.00
N LEU A 223 6.54 7.93 -6.70
CA LEU A 223 5.46 7.92 -5.73
C LEU A 223 5.50 9.25 -4.99
N TYR A 224 4.57 10.12 -5.34
CA TYR A 224 4.36 11.40 -4.67
C TYR A 224 3.58 11.21 -3.38
N ALA A 225 3.71 12.15 -2.45
CA ALA A 225 2.93 12.15 -1.22
C ALA A 225 1.41 12.08 -1.47
N SER A 226 0.94 12.72 -2.55
CA SER A 226 -0.47 12.70 -2.96
C SER A 226 -0.99 11.31 -3.35
N ASN A 227 -0.12 10.37 -3.74
CA ASN A 227 -0.53 8.98 -3.99
C ASN A 227 -1.01 8.28 -2.70
N PHE A 228 -0.72 8.85 -1.53
CA PHE A 228 -1.14 8.38 -0.22
C PHE A 228 -2.21 9.27 0.44
N ASP A 229 -2.75 10.26 -0.27
CA ASP A 229 -3.69 11.23 0.30
C ASP A 229 -4.99 10.61 0.82
N TYR A 230 -5.38 9.45 0.30
CA TYR A 230 -6.52 8.68 0.80
C TYR A 230 -6.42 8.44 2.31
N MET A 231 -5.20 8.32 2.85
CA MET A 231 -4.95 8.11 4.28
C MET A 231 -5.50 9.25 5.16
N LYS A 232 -5.73 10.44 4.61
CA LYS A 232 -6.42 11.54 5.31
C LYS A 232 -7.90 11.25 5.57
N PHE A 233 -8.49 10.36 4.78
CA PHE A 233 -9.92 10.06 4.76
C PHE A 233 -10.25 8.66 5.28
N VAL A 234 -9.24 7.83 5.56
CA VAL A 234 -9.43 6.49 6.12
C VAL A 234 -9.20 6.52 7.61
N ASP A 235 -10.27 6.29 8.38
CA ASP A 235 -10.13 5.93 9.79
C ASP A 235 -9.67 4.47 9.90
N ASN A 236 -8.35 4.25 9.79
CA ASN A 236 -7.72 2.94 9.99
C ASN A 236 -7.46 2.64 11.48
N SER A 237 -8.09 3.40 12.38
CA SER A 237 -7.90 3.27 13.80
C SER A 237 -8.30 1.87 14.27
N GLN A 238 -7.31 1.03 14.53
CA GLN A 238 -7.55 -0.25 15.17
C GLN A 238 -7.64 -0.01 16.68
N TYR A 239 -8.67 -0.57 17.32
CA TYR A 239 -8.82 -0.49 18.77
C TYR A 239 -8.82 -1.87 19.41
N HIS A 240 -8.39 -1.93 20.66
CA HIS A 240 -8.60 -3.06 21.55
C HIS A 240 -9.33 -2.60 22.81
N VAL A 241 -10.39 -3.32 23.19
CA VAL A 241 -11.08 -3.13 24.46
C VAL A 241 -10.38 -4.00 25.49
N VAL A 242 -9.75 -3.37 26.50
CA VAL A 242 -9.02 -4.05 27.56
C VAL A 242 -9.94 -5.02 28.29
N LYS A 243 -9.51 -6.27 28.41
CA LYS A 243 -10.19 -7.34 29.16
C LYS A 243 -9.43 -7.63 30.46
N SER A 244 -10.11 -8.32 31.38
CA SER A 244 -9.46 -8.79 32.60
C SER A 244 -8.27 -9.68 32.26
N GLY A 245 -7.11 -9.40 32.86
CA GLY A 245 -5.86 -10.14 32.62
C GLY A 245 -5.01 -9.61 31.45
N ASP A 246 -5.49 -8.61 30.69
CA ASP A 246 -4.67 -8.02 29.64
C ASP A 246 -3.48 -7.22 30.19
N THR A 247 -2.35 -7.32 29.49
CA THR A 247 -1.17 -6.48 29.70
C THR A 247 -0.82 -5.77 28.41
N LEU A 248 -0.17 -4.59 28.50
CA LEU A 248 0.29 -3.87 27.31
C LEU A 248 1.16 -4.78 26.42
N SER A 249 2.05 -5.58 27.00
CA SER A 249 2.89 -6.52 26.26
C SER A 249 2.10 -7.64 25.59
N ALA A 250 1.07 -8.19 26.24
CA ALA A 250 0.22 -9.22 25.62
C ALA A 250 -0.64 -8.65 24.48
N ILE A 251 -1.21 -7.45 24.66
CA ILE A 251 -1.95 -6.74 23.62
C ILE A 251 -1.01 -6.40 22.46
N ALA A 252 0.16 -5.83 22.75
CA ALA A 252 1.20 -5.52 21.77
C ALA A 252 1.57 -6.75 20.95
N ARG A 253 1.83 -7.91 21.58
CA ARG A 253 2.10 -9.16 20.85
C ARG A 253 0.91 -9.64 20.03
N LYS A 254 -0.31 -9.58 20.58
CA LYS A 254 -1.53 -10.08 19.94
C LYS A 254 -1.89 -9.30 18.68
N TYR A 255 -1.82 -7.97 18.76
CA TYR A 255 -2.12 -7.09 17.64
C TYR A 255 -0.88 -6.75 16.83
N HIS A 256 0.25 -7.29 17.28
CA HIS A 256 1.55 -7.14 16.71
C HIS A 256 1.83 -5.63 16.45
N VAL A 257 2.00 -4.90 17.53
CA VAL A 257 2.38 -3.49 17.60
C VAL A 257 3.36 -3.34 18.75
N THR A 258 4.12 -2.26 18.83
CA THR A 258 5.01 -2.04 19.99
C THR A 258 4.23 -1.50 21.19
N VAL A 259 4.69 -1.82 22.40
CA VAL A 259 4.13 -1.21 23.63
C VAL A 259 4.24 0.31 23.56
N LYS A 260 5.39 0.82 23.10
CA LYS A 260 5.63 2.25 22.86
C LYS A 260 4.57 2.86 21.93
N GLN A 261 4.23 2.21 20.83
CA GLN A 261 3.19 2.71 19.93
C GLN A 261 1.81 2.78 20.61
N ILE A 262 1.41 1.74 21.37
CA ILE A 262 0.17 1.78 22.14
C ILE A 262 0.20 2.94 23.14
N CYS A 263 1.32 3.13 23.82
CA CYS A 263 1.53 4.23 24.77
C CYS A 263 1.37 5.60 24.10
N ASP A 264 2.10 5.83 23.01
CA ASP A 264 2.12 7.09 22.27
C ASP A 264 0.72 7.44 21.72
N LEU A 265 0.00 6.47 21.14
CA LEU A 265 -1.34 6.67 20.57
C LEU A 265 -2.43 6.92 21.61
N ASN A 266 -2.21 6.53 22.87
CA ASN A 266 -3.21 6.65 23.94
C ASN A 266 -2.81 7.62 25.05
N GLY A 267 -1.65 8.27 24.94
CA GLY A 267 -1.11 9.15 25.97
C GLY A 267 -0.91 8.45 27.32
N ILE A 268 -0.48 7.18 27.32
CA ILE A 268 -0.22 6.38 28.53
C ILE A 268 1.25 5.98 28.61
N LYS A 269 1.73 5.64 29.81
CA LYS A 269 3.10 5.14 30.02
C LYS A 269 3.09 3.61 30.01
N GLU A 270 4.25 2.99 29.79
CA GLU A 270 4.38 1.53 29.84
C GLU A 270 4.03 0.94 31.22
N THR A 271 4.17 1.77 32.27
CA THR A 271 3.81 1.44 33.66
C THR A 271 2.37 1.77 34.01
N SER A 272 1.57 2.29 33.07
CA SER A 272 0.17 2.62 33.33
C SER A 272 -0.67 1.36 33.55
N ILE A 273 -1.47 1.36 34.62
CA ILE A 273 -2.43 0.29 34.89
C ILE A 273 -3.57 0.37 33.86
N LEU A 274 -3.87 -0.76 33.22
CA LEU A 274 -4.95 -0.85 32.25
C LEU A 274 -6.29 -1.08 32.93
N SER A 275 -7.24 -0.17 32.70
CA SER A 275 -8.62 -0.33 33.17
C SER A 275 -9.41 -1.22 32.22
N VAL A 276 -10.06 -2.27 32.73
CA VAL A 276 -10.97 -3.12 31.96
C VAL A 276 -12.07 -2.27 31.32
N GLY A 277 -12.38 -2.54 30.05
CA GLY A 277 -13.34 -1.77 29.25
C GLY A 277 -12.74 -0.54 28.56
N LYS A 278 -11.52 -0.11 28.92
CA LYS A 278 -10.84 0.99 28.23
C LYS A 278 -10.56 0.61 26.77
N ARG A 279 -10.92 1.49 25.84
CA ARG A 279 -10.54 1.37 24.43
C ARG A 279 -9.12 1.91 24.26
N LEU A 280 -8.19 1.05 23.86
CA LEU A 280 -6.84 1.42 23.46
C LEU A 280 -6.76 1.50 21.95
N LYS A 281 -6.33 2.65 21.44
CA LYS A 281 -5.97 2.87 20.05
C LYS A 281 -4.64 2.19 19.75
N LEU A 282 -4.65 1.23 18.83
CA LEU A 282 -3.48 0.43 18.46
C LEU A 282 -2.83 0.92 17.18
N ARG A 283 -3.61 1.53 16.29
CA ARG A 283 -3.15 2.14 15.03
C ARG A 283 -3.89 3.47 14.85
N PRO A 284 -3.25 4.50 14.25
CA PRO A 284 -3.86 5.81 14.02
C PRO A 284 -5.01 5.79 13.02
#